data_AF-A0A0N4UYX3-F1
#
_entry.id   AF-A0A0N4UYX3-F1
#
_cell.length_a   1.000
_cell.length_b   1.000
_cell.length_c   1.000
_cell.angle_alpha   90.00
_cell.angle_beta   90.00
_cell.angle_gamma   90.00
#
_symmetry.space_group_name_H-M   'P 1'
#
loop_
_entity.id
_entity.type
_entity.pdbx_description
1 polymer ?
#
loop_
_entity_poly.entity_id
_entity_poly.type
_entity_poly.pdbx_seq_one_letter_code
_entity_poly.pdbx_strand_id
1 'polypeptide(L)'
;LSLVAHVQAGEQQFGLEHLKLFNDINYLYYDAYTSTSTLDKFYVFLADGRLHSFTFDGQSFQSKLVEGEFKHYLASGDSADRYPCTLSFANEKFAFISNGTGILSMYYTGEQRSDCRWTEVLSLEVEVSGEKTGPFIIMESRCYGEDRIEVLLRNITSQKNSVPNESNRLFWNKLNWISFKNVFIAFNSSIKFGITGSGTWRVDKVNEVVCKGHLDMATFDFSGEEIIVIGNENTAFSPNSGTDSVKMELETPDTSLKIGQEQTVDSEKKDAAYIWSQTSEDVTVLFKFPEKIVKDDISLTLDATSIHLVHKGSDLLNGKLGGVVDISSSTFTTDGGKLELTLFKNELCGWTEIVIGDERGVMECDRDAMNAAYAHLEQFTSDFSGLEASDASMVFNSGQLEECDMNGDDISKILWISRKTHAVKHTSDISGNPVLFTLSVPREPRMFCIRMDVDGILWSFSNQDNEPVFHKATFNALGYVQASKSQKKFSTCSPDFVYSAIVEDKRRAFIYWQSTPLDSDLRNRHTGRRVAGLSKQYLISVSNRGDFGEVEAIPDNIVGVYAGKNIFFLLTTCQLFAVTFN
;
A
#
# COMPACT_ATOMS: atom_id res chain seq x y z
N LEU A 1 -22.55 24.50 10.33
CA LEU A 1 -23.24 23.41 9.62
C LEU A 1 -23.96 22.59 10.67
N SER A 2 -24.98 21.80 10.33
CA SER A 2 -25.33 20.65 11.16
C SER A 2 -24.11 19.72 11.28
N LEU A 3 -24.08 18.89 12.32
CA LEU A 3 -22.96 17.99 12.56
C LEU A 3 -22.65 17.15 11.32
N VAL A 4 -21.39 17.08 10.91
CA VAL A 4 -20.90 16.15 9.88
C VAL A 4 -21.22 14.72 10.36
N ALA A 5 -21.60 13.83 9.44
CA ALA A 5 -21.81 12.40 9.71
C ALA A 5 -20.48 11.67 9.98
N HIS A 6 -19.72 12.13 10.96
CA HIS A 6 -18.49 11.50 11.39
C HIS A 6 -18.80 10.18 12.09
N VAL A 7 -18.22 9.08 11.59
CA VAL A 7 -18.39 7.73 12.13
C VAL A 7 -17.08 7.30 12.78
N GLN A 8 -17.17 6.79 14.01
CA GLN A 8 -16.06 6.17 14.71
C GLN A 8 -16.08 4.65 14.50
N ALA A 9 -14.91 4.01 14.63
CA ALA A 9 -14.80 2.57 14.55
C ALA A 9 -15.65 1.88 15.64
N GLY A 10 -16.41 0.86 15.24
CA GLY A 10 -17.18 0.00 16.13
C GLY A 10 -16.32 -1.01 16.90
N GLU A 11 -16.96 -1.77 17.80
CA GLU A 11 -16.26 -2.74 18.66
C GLU A 11 -15.57 -3.87 17.88
N GLN A 12 -16.06 -4.25 16.69
CA GLN A 12 -15.42 -5.27 15.83
C GLN A 12 -14.40 -4.68 14.85
N GLN A 13 -14.30 -3.35 14.76
CA GLN A 13 -13.43 -2.64 13.83
C GLN A 13 -12.16 -2.15 14.53
N PHE A 14 -11.40 -3.10 15.07
CA PHE A 14 -10.16 -2.82 15.81
C PHE A 14 -8.91 -3.26 15.02
N GLY A 15 -7.72 -2.95 15.55
CA GLY A 15 -6.46 -3.29 14.91
C GLY A 15 -5.93 -2.21 13.97
N LEU A 16 -4.69 -2.38 13.53
CA LEU A 16 -3.95 -1.37 12.78
C LEU A 16 -4.63 -0.98 11.47
N GLU A 17 -5.12 -1.95 10.69
CA GLU A 17 -5.76 -1.67 9.40
C GLU A 17 -7.04 -0.85 9.55
N HIS A 18 -7.88 -1.14 10.55
CA HIS A 18 -9.08 -0.35 10.82
C HIS A 18 -8.72 1.07 11.24
N LEU A 19 -7.77 1.22 12.16
CA LEU A 19 -7.30 2.54 12.58
C LEU A 19 -6.82 3.38 11.40
N LYS A 20 -6.02 2.78 10.50
CA LYS A 20 -5.54 3.46 9.30
C LYS A 20 -6.67 3.79 8.33
N LEU A 21 -7.58 2.85 8.03
CA LEU A 21 -8.73 3.11 7.17
C LEU A 21 -9.58 4.29 7.68
N PHE A 22 -9.89 4.34 8.98
CA PHE A 22 -10.66 5.45 9.54
C PHE A 22 -9.90 6.78 9.57
N ASN A 23 -8.57 6.74 9.73
CA ASN A 23 -7.72 7.93 9.66
C ASN A 23 -7.58 8.48 8.22
N ASP A 24 -7.62 7.63 7.20
CA ASP A 24 -7.49 8.01 5.79
C ASP A 24 -8.73 8.76 5.25
N ILE A 25 -9.87 8.70 5.96
CA ILE A 25 -11.14 9.22 5.46
C ILE A 25 -11.19 10.74 5.57
N ASN A 26 -11.34 11.38 4.41
CA ASN A 26 -11.61 12.80 4.28
C ASN A 26 -13.11 13.03 4.06
N TYR A 27 -13.77 13.67 5.02
CA TYR A 27 -15.22 13.94 4.96
C TYR A 27 -15.58 15.16 4.09
N LEU A 28 -14.59 15.85 3.52
CA LEU A 28 -14.77 16.97 2.59
C LEU A 28 -14.52 16.49 1.16
N TYR A 29 -15.59 16.29 0.38
CA TYR A 29 -15.51 15.78 -0.97
C TYR A 29 -15.43 16.93 -1.99
N TYR A 30 -14.27 17.12 -2.60
CA TYR A 30 -14.08 18.10 -3.67
C TYR A 30 -14.60 17.57 -5.02
N ASP A 31 -15.39 18.40 -5.71
CA ASP A 31 -15.85 18.10 -7.05
C ASP A 31 -14.96 18.77 -8.10
N ALA A 32 -13.94 18.06 -8.55
CA ALA A 32 -13.01 18.57 -9.54
C ALA A 32 -13.57 18.68 -10.97
N TYR A 33 -14.75 18.11 -11.25
CA TYR A 33 -15.34 18.12 -12.59
C TYR A 33 -16.21 19.35 -12.83
N THR A 34 -16.78 19.95 -11.78
CA THR A 34 -17.59 21.17 -11.90
C THR A 34 -16.98 22.39 -11.22
N SER A 35 -15.93 22.20 -10.42
CA SER A 35 -15.13 23.31 -9.91
C SER A 35 -14.39 24.00 -11.05
N THR A 36 -14.22 25.31 -10.92
CA THR A 36 -13.49 26.16 -11.88
C THR A 36 -12.32 26.83 -11.17
N SER A 37 -11.51 27.60 -11.89
CA SER A 37 -10.40 28.36 -11.29
C SER A 37 -10.81 29.37 -10.22
N THR A 38 -12.10 29.74 -10.17
CA THR A 38 -12.63 30.75 -9.24
C THR A 38 -13.69 30.19 -8.31
N LEU A 39 -14.38 29.12 -8.69
CA LEU A 39 -15.48 28.54 -7.92
C LEU A 39 -15.15 27.11 -7.54
N ASP A 40 -14.88 26.88 -6.26
CA ASP A 40 -14.68 25.54 -5.70
C ASP A 40 -16.02 24.97 -5.23
N LYS A 41 -16.30 23.70 -5.56
CA LYS A 41 -17.51 22.98 -5.16
C LYS A 41 -17.16 21.77 -4.31
N PHE A 42 -17.83 21.67 -3.16
CA PHE A 42 -17.62 20.64 -2.17
C PHE A 42 -18.94 19.99 -1.76
N TYR A 43 -18.82 18.78 -1.23
CA TYR A 43 -19.92 18.00 -0.70
C TYR A 43 -19.56 17.41 0.67
N VAL A 44 -20.54 17.34 1.56
CA VAL A 44 -20.40 16.81 2.93
C VAL A 44 -21.66 16.05 3.33
N PHE A 45 -21.49 14.87 3.92
CA PHE A 45 -22.60 14.15 4.55
C PHE A 45 -22.83 14.67 5.97
N LEU A 46 -24.09 14.96 6.29
CA LEU A 46 -24.52 15.42 7.60
C LEU A 46 -25.08 14.28 8.43
N ALA A 47 -25.06 14.43 9.76
CA ALA A 47 -25.52 13.44 10.72
C ALA A 47 -26.99 13.00 10.55
N ASP A 48 -27.81 13.82 9.88
CA ASP A 48 -29.18 13.48 9.52
C ASP A 48 -29.32 12.67 8.21
N GLY A 49 -28.19 12.29 7.60
CA GLY A 49 -28.10 11.50 6.38
C GLY A 49 -28.20 12.31 5.09
N ARG A 50 -28.32 13.63 5.16
CA ARG A 50 -28.37 14.48 3.96
C ARG A 50 -26.99 14.73 3.39
N LEU A 51 -26.91 14.73 2.07
CA LEU A 51 -25.74 15.22 1.34
C LEU A 51 -25.90 16.71 1.06
N HIS A 52 -25.05 17.54 1.65
CA HIS A 52 -25.04 18.99 1.40
C HIS A 52 -23.95 19.35 0.41
N SER A 53 -24.23 20.35 -0.42
CA SER A 53 -23.25 20.93 -1.32
C SER A 53 -22.94 22.36 -0.93
N PHE A 54 -21.67 22.73 -1.10
CA PHE A 54 -21.14 24.04 -0.73
C PHE A 54 -20.29 24.54 -1.88
N THR A 55 -20.52 25.78 -2.31
CA THR A 55 -19.65 26.44 -3.28
C THR A 55 -18.97 27.63 -2.65
N PHE A 56 -17.68 27.81 -2.92
CA PHE A 56 -16.88 28.94 -2.49
C PHE A 56 -16.31 29.66 -3.70
N ASP A 57 -16.61 30.95 -3.82
CA ASP A 57 -16.01 31.81 -4.83
C ASP A 57 -14.74 32.47 -4.27
N GLY A 58 -13.60 32.09 -4.81
CA GLY A 58 -12.29 32.58 -4.41
C GLY A 58 -12.01 34.04 -4.78
N GLN A 59 -12.81 34.67 -5.66
CA GLN A 59 -12.68 36.10 -5.97
C GLN A 59 -13.48 36.98 -5.01
N SER A 60 -14.75 36.62 -4.78
CA SER A 60 -15.63 37.40 -3.91
C SER A 60 -15.52 37.01 -2.43
N PHE A 61 -14.84 35.90 -2.13
CA PHE A 61 -14.80 35.24 -0.82
C PHE A 61 -16.21 34.96 -0.26
N GLN A 62 -17.17 34.75 -1.17
CA GLN A 62 -18.54 34.40 -0.81
C GLN A 62 -18.72 32.90 -0.88
N SER A 63 -19.50 32.39 0.07
CA SER A 63 -19.96 31.01 0.04
C SER A 63 -21.46 30.94 -0.18
N LYS A 64 -21.87 29.89 -0.88
CA LYS A 64 -23.27 29.53 -1.04
C LYS A 64 -23.43 28.08 -0.60
N LEU A 65 -24.22 27.89 0.45
CA LEU A 65 -24.70 26.58 0.84
C LEU A 65 -25.93 26.28 -0.02
N VAL A 66 -25.89 25.15 -0.74
CA VAL A 66 -27.09 24.61 -1.38
C VAL A 66 -27.44 23.35 -0.63
N GLU A 67 -28.51 23.45 0.17
CA GLU A 67 -29.08 22.29 0.83
C GLU A 67 -29.57 21.32 -0.25
N GLY A 68 -28.91 20.16 -0.32
CA GLY A 68 -29.40 19.07 -1.13
C GLY A 68 -30.60 18.45 -0.41
N GLU A 69 -31.76 18.41 -1.06
CA GLU A 69 -32.89 17.56 -0.64
C GLU A 69 -32.59 16.07 -0.90
N PHE A 70 -31.33 15.66 -0.82
CA PHE A 70 -30.92 14.27 -0.99
C PHE A 70 -30.80 13.61 0.37
N LYS A 71 -31.91 13.06 0.87
CA LYS A 71 -31.89 12.10 1.98
C LYS A 71 -31.41 10.77 1.42
N HIS A 72 -30.11 10.52 1.52
CA HIS A 72 -29.67 9.13 1.44
C HIS A 72 -30.16 8.46 2.72
N TYR A 73 -30.85 7.33 2.61
CA TYR A 73 -31.19 6.54 3.77
C TYR A 73 -29.86 6.03 4.36
N LEU A 74 -29.29 6.77 5.32
CA LEU A 74 -28.51 6.14 6.38
C LEU A 74 -29.40 5.02 6.86
N ALA A 75 -29.01 3.77 6.59
CA ALA A 75 -29.81 2.63 6.99
C ALA A 75 -30.17 2.83 8.46
N SER A 76 -31.46 2.78 8.77
CA SER A 76 -32.02 3.03 10.10
C SER A 76 -31.67 1.92 11.12
N GLY A 77 -30.57 1.22 10.90
CA GLY A 77 -29.98 0.26 11.82
C GLY A 77 -28.60 0.78 12.23
N ASP A 78 -28.43 0.97 13.53
CA ASP A 78 -27.11 1.00 14.18
C ASP A 78 -26.45 -0.37 14.00
N SER A 79 -26.02 -0.70 12.77
CA SER A 79 -25.04 -1.77 12.62
C SER A 79 -23.76 -1.25 13.25
N ALA A 80 -23.35 -1.85 14.37
CA ALA A 80 -22.15 -1.46 15.13
C ALA A 80 -20.90 -1.36 14.24
N ASP A 81 -20.89 -2.06 13.10
CA ASP A 81 -19.74 -2.17 12.21
C ASP A 81 -19.91 -1.38 10.89
N ARG A 82 -20.71 -0.31 10.85
CA ARG A 82 -20.81 0.55 9.66
C ARG A 82 -19.53 1.34 9.39
N TYR A 83 -19.27 1.63 8.13
CA TYR A 83 -18.32 2.66 7.70
C TYR A 83 -19.05 3.99 7.47
N PRO A 84 -18.33 5.12 7.36
CA PRO A 84 -18.96 6.37 6.96
C PRO A 84 -19.43 6.31 5.49
N CYS A 85 -20.44 7.11 5.18
CA CYS A 85 -20.84 7.30 3.79
C CYS A 85 -19.69 7.96 3.02
N THR A 86 -19.42 7.44 1.83
CA THR A 86 -18.36 7.96 0.95
C THR A 86 -18.92 8.30 -0.41
N LEU A 87 -18.37 9.35 -1.01
CA LEU A 87 -18.78 9.91 -2.29
C LEU A 87 -17.60 9.93 -3.25
N SER A 88 -17.82 9.50 -4.49
CA SER A 88 -16.85 9.63 -5.56
C SER A 88 -17.51 10.10 -6.85
N PHE A 89 -16.81 10.96 -7.58
CA PHE A 89 -17.26 11.48 -8.87
C PHE A 89 -16.56 10.76 -10.01
N ALA A 90 -17.31 10.02 -10.83
CA ALA A 90 -16.74 9.28 -11.94
C ALA A 90 -16.46 10.19 -13.15
N ASN A 91 -17.30 11.21 -13.36
CA ASN A 91 -17.17 12.25 -14.38
C ASN A 91 -18.11 13.44 -14.03
N GLU A 92 -18.44 14.32 -14.98
CA GLU A 92 -19.35 15.46 -14.80
C GLU A 92 -20.82 15.06 -14.59
N LYS A 93 -21.22 13.85 -15.01
CA LYS A 93 -22.61 13.38 -15.08
C LYS A 93 -22.97 12.34 -14.02
N PHE A 94 -22.00 11.60 -13.51
CA PHE A 94 -22.22 10.48 -12.60
C PHE A 94 -21.42 10.60 -11.30
N ALA A 95 -22.07 10.22 -10.21
CA ALA A 95 -21.49 10.10 -8.88
C ALA A 95 -21.88 8.78 -8.24
N PHE A 96 -21.01 8.24 -7.40
CA PHE A 96 -21.25 7.04 -6.62
C PHE A 96 -21.27 7.36 -5.13
N ILE A 97 -22.22 6.78 -4.42
CA ILE A 97 -22.33 6.87 -2.96
C ILE A 97 -22.30 5.46 -2.39
N SER A 98 -21.40 5.22 -1.43
CA SER A 98 -21.50 4.09 -0.51
C SER A 98 -22.26 4.55 0.71
N ASN A 99 -23.25 3.76 1.13
CA ASN A 99 -24.01 4.04 2.34
C ASN A 99 -23.27 3.61 3.63
N GLY A 100 -22.11 2.96 3.49
CA GLY A 100 -21.31 2.49 4.62
C GLY A 100 -21.79 1.18 5.26
N THR A 101 -22.82 0.52 4.70
CA THR A 101 -23.34 -0.77 5.19
C THR A 101 -23.31 -1.89 4.13
N GLY A 102 -22.74 -1.62 2.95
CA GLY A 102 -22.62 -2.61 1.86
C GLY A 102 -23.44 -2.28 0.59
N ILE A 103 -24.12 -1.13 0.55
CA ILE A 103 -24.89 -0.68 -0.63
C ILE A 103 -24.09 0.38 -1.39
N LEU A 104 -23.93 0.17 -2.70
CA LEU A 104 -23.38 1.12 -3.65
C LEU A 104 -24.50 1.65 -4.55
N SER A 105 -24.69 2.97 -4.54
CA SER A 105 -25.66 3.65 -5.42
C SER A 105 -24.96 4.55 -6.42
N MET A 106 -25.39 4.48 -7.67
CA MET A 106 -25.00 5.34 -8.78
C MET A 106 -26.06 6.41 -9.00
N TYR A 107 -25.64 7.66 -9.12
CA TYR A 107 -26.50 8.81 -9.33
C TYR A 107 -26.14 9.52 -10.63
N TYR A 108 -27.16 9.87 -11.40
CA TYR A 108 -27.06 10.86 -12.47
C TYR A 108 -27.22 12.25 -11.86
N THR A 109 -26.20 13.08 -11.98
CA THR A 109 -26.12 14.38 -11.32
C THR A 109 -26.53 15.55 -12.23
N GLY A 110 -26.98 15.27 -13.45
CA GLY A 110 -27.25 16.29 -14.48
C GLY A 110 -25.97 16.84 -15.12
N GLU A 111 -26.11 17.64 -16.17
CA GLU A 111 -24.97 18.32 -16.79
C GLU A 111 -24.48 19.47 -15.90
N GLN A 112 -23.17 19.46 -15.58
CA GLN A 112 -22.50 20.43 -14.71
C GLN A 112 -23.07 20.54 -13.28
N ARG A 113 -23.93 19.61 -12.86
CA ARG A 113 -24.54 19.57 -11.51
C ARG A 113 -25.24 20.89 -11.13
N SER A 114 -25.86 21.53 -12.12
CA SER A 114 -26.48 22.86 -12.04
C SER A 114 -27.78 22.88 -11.22
N ASP A 115 -28.62 21.84 -11.35
CA ASP A 115 -29.97 21.79 -10.76
C ASP A 115 -30.06 21.06 -9.40
N CYS A 116 -28.95 20.53 -8.87
CA CYS A 116 -28.86 19.80 -7.60
C CYS A 116 -29.82 18.60 -7.42
N ARG A 117 -30.55 18.19 -8.48
CA ARG A 117 -31.44 17.03 -8.47
C ARG A 117 -30.71 15.80 -8.97
N TRP A 118 -30.08 15.10 -8.04
CA TRP A 118 -29.44 13.81 -8.34
C TRP A 118 -30.53 12.75 -8.45
N THR A 119 -30.51 12.00 -9.55
CA THR A 119 -31.45 10.89 -9.78
C THR A 119 -30.72 9.58 -9.58
N GLU A 120 -31.22 8.70 -8.71
CA GLU A 120 -30.65 7.36 -8.58
C GLU A 120 -30.87 6.58 -9.87
N VAL A 121 -29.77 6.06 -10.42
CA VAL A 121 -29.75 5.27 -11.65
C VAL A 121 -29.74 3.78 -11.33
N LEU A 122 -28.97 3.41 -10.31
CA LEU A 122 -28.74 2.03 -9.91
C LEU A 122 -28.40 2.02 -8.43
N SER A 123 -28.94 1.06 -7.67
CA SER A 123 -28.54 0.77 -6.30
C SER A 123 -28.38 -0.74 -6.17
N LEU A 124 -27.27 -1.18 -5.58
CA LEU A 124 -26.97 -2.61 -5.45
C LEU A 124 -26.23 -2.91 -4.16
N GLU A 125 -26.52 -4.09 -3.60
CA GLU A 125 -25.67 -4.74 -2.62
C GLU A 125 -24.53 -5.42 -3.38
N VAL A 126 -23.29 -5.11 -3.00
CA VAL A 126 -22.13 -5.64 -3.71
C VAL A 126 -21.92 -7.08 -3.28
N GLU A 127 -21.96 -8.01 -4.23
CA GLU A 127 -21.71 -9.43 -4.01
C GLU A 127 -20.46 -9.88 -4.78
N VAL A 128 -19.62 -10.66 -4.12
CA VAL A 128 -18.41 -11.26 -4.71
C VAL A 128 -18.49 -12.76 -4.50
N SER A 129 -18.42 -13.52 -5.59
CA SER A 129 -18.51 -14.99 -5.55
C SER A 129 -19.78 -15.54 -4.86
N GLY A 130 -20.88 -14.78 -4.90
CA GLY A 130 -22.15 -15.14 -4.25
C GLY A 130 -22.21 -14.86 -2.74
N GLU A 131 -21.15 -14.30 -2.14
CA GLU A 131 -21.18 -13.78 -0.78
C GLU A 131 -21.40 -12.26 -0.81
N LYS A 132 -22.31 -11.76 0.03
CA LYS A 132 -22.46 -10.32 0.24
C LYS A 132 -21.18 -9.74 0.82
N THR A 133 -20.69 -8.68 0.21
CA THR A 133 -19.59 -7.93 0.80
C THR A 133 -20.06 -7.24 2.07
N GLY A 134 -19.16 -7.13 3.05
CA GLY A 134 -19.42 -6.31 4.23
C GLY A 134 -19.39 -4.81 3.91
N PRO A 135 -19.50 -3.95 4.93
CA PRO A 135 -19.30 -2.50 4.81
C PRO A 135 -18.03 -2.12 4.04
N PHE A 136 -18.13 -1.14 3.14
CA PHE A 136 -17.01 -0.66 2.33
C PHE A 136 -17.05 0.86 2.15
N ILE A 137 -15.88 1.44 1.88
CA ILE A 137 -15.73 2.82 1.41
C ILE A 137 -15.38 2.84 -0.09
N ILE A 138 -15.74 3.91 -0.78
CA ILE A 138 -15.30 4.16 -2.15
C ILE A 138 -13.91 4.79 -2.10
N MET A 139 -12.92 4.13 -2.68
CA MET A 139 -11.58 4.68 -2.87
C MET A 139 -11.54 5.60 -4.09
N GLU A 140 -12.08 5.13 -5.21
CA GLU A 140 -12.02 5.85 -6.48
C GLU A 140 -13.16 5.42 -7.41
N SER A 141 -13.61 6.32 -8.28
CA SER A 141 -14.41 5.99 -9.44
C SER A 141 -13.92 6.78 -10.65
N ARG A 142 -13.89 6.15 -11.83
CA ARG A 142 -13.42 6.79 -13.07
C ARG A 142 -14.21 6.32 -14.28
N CYS A 143 -14.62 7.27 -15.11
CA CYS A 143 -15.26 7.00 -16.38
C CYS A 143 -14.22 6.86 -17.51
N TYR A 144 -14.35 5.81 -18.31
CA TYR A 144 -13.51 5.54 -19.47
C TYR A 144 -14.39 5.52 -20.72
N GLY A 145 -14.26 6.54 -21.57
CA GLY A 145 -15.18 6.73 -22.69
C GLY A 145 -16.58 7.16 -22.21
N GLU A 146 -17.62 6.78 -22.95
CA GLU A 146 -19.01 7.15 -22.64
C GLU A 146 -19.81 6.02 -21.97
N ASP A 147 -19.34 4.78 -22.11
CA ASP A 147 -20.11 3.58 -21.78
C ASP A 147 -19.48 2.74 -20.66
N ARG A 148 -18.31 3.10 -20.14
CA ARG A 148 -17.64 2.35 -19.08
C ARG A 148 -17.30 3.21 -17.89
N ILE A 149 -17.61 2.71 -16.70
CA ILE A 149 -17.18 3.31 -15.43
C ILE A 149 -16.60 2.21 -14.55
N GLU A 150 -15.45 2.47 -13.97
CA GLU A 150 -14.79 1.59 -13.01
C GLU A 150 -14.90 2.22 -11.61
N VAL A 151 -15.21 1.40 -10.60
CA VAL A 151 -15.33 1.82 -9.20
C VAL A 151 -14.51 0.88 -8.34
N LEU A 152 -13.65 1.46 -7.51
CA LEU A 152 -12.79 0.75 -6.56
C LEU A 152 -13.30 0.98 -5.14
N LEU A 153 -13.63 -0.11 -4.47
CA LEU A 153 -14.10 -0.13 -3.08
C LEU A 153 -13.04 -0.75 -2.19
N ARG A 154 -12.92 -0.28 -0.95
CA ARG A 154 -12.06 -0.86 0.09
C ARG A 154 -12.90 -1.32 1.27
N ASN A 155 -12.65 -2.52 1.74
CA ASN A 155 -13.14 -3.02 3.02
C ASN A 155 -12.07 -3.82 3.76
N ILE A 156 -12.20 -3.91 5.08
CA ILE A 156 -11.32 -4.72 5.90
C ILE A 156 -12.05 -5.99 6.30
N THR A 157 -11.35 -7.13 6.19
CA THR A 157 -11.90 -8.42 6.60
C THR A 157 -10.92 -9.17 7.48
N SER A 158 -11.45 -9.96 8.40
CA SER A 158 -10.64 -10.88 9.19
C SER A 158 -10.38 -12.18 8.44
N GLN A 159 -9.23 -12.79 8.70
CA GLN A 159 -8.94 -14.14 8.24
C GLN A 159 -9.99 -15.14 8.78
N LYS A 160 -10.59 -15.97 7.91
CA LYS A 160 -11.69 -16.89 8.27
C LYS A 160 -11.31 -17.94 9.35
N ASN A 161 -10.02 -18.10 9.67
CA ASN A 161 -9.50 -19.08 10.65
C ASN A 161 -9.01 -18.47 11.98
N SER A 162 -9.22 -17.18 12.22
CA SER A 162 -8.96 -16.58 13.54
C SER A 162 -10.10 -16.90 14.51
N VAL A 163 -9.78 -17.57 15.64
CA VAL A 163 -10.74 -17.89 16.71
C VAL A 163 -11.38 -16.58 17.23
N PRO A 164 -12.71 -16.51 17.46
CA PRO A 164 -13.44 -15.27 17.75
C PRO A 164 -12.98 -14.46 18.98
N ASN A 165 -12.14 -15.03 19.84
CA ASN A 165 -11.82 -14.49 21.18
C ASN A 165 -10.31 -14.20 21.41
N GLU A 166 -9.47 -14.16 20.38
CA GLU A 166 -8.06 -13.80 20.57
C GLU A 166 -7.75 -12.34 20.19
N SER A 167 -6.98 -11.69 21.05
CA SER A 167 -6.37 -10.36 20.86
C SER A 167 -5.41 -10.28 19.66
N ASN A 168 -5.30 -11.34 18.85
CA ASN A 168 -4.37 -11.47 17.72
C ASN A 168 -5.10 -11.69 16.38
N ARG A 169 -6.31 -11.16 16.23
CA ARG A 169 -7.09 -11.22 14.99
C ARG A 169 -6.36 -10.46 13.88
N LEU A 170 -5.93 -11.17 12.84
CA LEU A 170 -5.32 -10.58 11.66
C LEU A 170 -6.38 -10.02 10.70
N PHE A 171 -6.15 -8.79 10.24
CA PHE A 171 -7.02 -8.07 9.32
C PHE A 171 -6.31 -7.86 7.98
N TRP A 172 -7.05 -8.06 6.89
CA TRP A 172 -6.58 -7.83 5.53
C TRP A 172 -7.42 -6.75 4.85
N ASN A 173 -6.76 -5.99 3.97
CA ASN A 173 -7.45 -5.06 3.08
C ASN A 173 -7.99 -5.84 1.88
N LYS A 174 -9.26 -5.64 1.57
CA LYS A 174 -9.91 -6.15 0.38
C LYS A 174 -10.32 -5.00 -0.51
N LEU A 175 -10.00 -5.13 -1.79
CA LEU A 175 -10.32 -4.18 -2.84
C LEU A 175 -11.30 -4.83 -3.80
N ASN A 176 -12.52 -4.28 -3.89
CA ASN A 176 -13.52 -4.72 -4.85
C ASN A 176 -13.50 -3.77 -6.04
N TRP A 177 -13.12 -4.30 -7.19
CA TRP A 177 -13.11 -3.60 -8.46
C TRP A 177 -14.38 -3.95 -9.23
N ILE A 178 -15.29 -2.99 -9.33
CA ILE A 178 -16.57 -3.11 -10.03
C ILE A 178 -16.53 -2.32 -11.34
N SER A 179 -16.87 -3.00 -12.42
CA SER A 179 -17.01 -2.40 -13.75
C SER A 179 -18.49 -2.24 -14.09
N PHE A 180 -18.87 -1.05 -14.52
CA PHE A 180 -20.19 -0.73 -15.01
C PHE A 180 -20.14 -0.48 -16.51
N LYS A 181 -21.13 -1.03 -17.23
CA LYS A 181 -21.31 -0.81 -18.66
C LYS A 181 -22.67 -0.20 -18.96
N ASN A 182 -22.70 0.81 -19.81
CA ASN A 182 -23.92 1.36 -20.36
C ASN A 182 -24.42 0.46 -21.51
N VAL A 183 -25.63 -0.07 -21.38
CA VAL A 183 -26.26 -0.88 -22.42
C VAL A 183 -27.38 -0.09 -23.07
N PHE A 184 -27.24 0.17 -24.36
CA PHE A 184 -28.36 0.65 -25.17
C PHE A 184 -29.39 -0.46 -25.34
N ILE A 185 -30.56 -0.30 -24.70
CA ILE A 185 -31.70 -1.17 -24.96
C ILE A 185 -32.34 -0.68 -26.27
N ALA A 186 -32.18 -1.45 -27.35
CA ALA A 186 -33.00 -1.28 -28.55
C ALA A 186 -34.46 -1.57 -28.15
N PHE A 187 -35.34 -0.57 -28.31
CA PHE A 187 -36.74 -0.61 -27.91
C PHE A 187 -37.46 -1.90 -28.36
N ASN A 188 -37.77 -2.78 -27.39
CA ASN A 188 -38.93 -3.65 -27.41
C ASN A 188 -39.13 -4.26 -26.00
N SER A 189 -39.66 -3.47 -25.07
CA SER A 189 -40.59 -3.90 -24.01
C SER A 189 -40.67 -2.86 -22.88
N SER A 190 -41.85 -2.82 -22.27
CA SER A 190 -42.41 -1.82 -21.36
C SER A 190 -41.66 -1.62 -20.03
N ILE A 191 -40.42 -1.14 -20.07
CA ILE A 191 -39.74 -0.65 -18.87
C ILE A 191 -39.95 0.88 -18.78
N LYS A 192 -40.79 1.29 -17.83
CA LYS A 192 -40.94 2.69 -17.42
C LYS A 192 -39.68 3.15 -16.68
N PHE A 193 -38.67 3.61 -17.40
CA PHE A 193 -37.70 4.56 -16.85
C PHE A 193 -37.64 5.78 -17.77
N GLY A 194 -38.23 6.88 -17.29
CA GLY A 194 -38.30 8.16 -17.97
C GLY A 194 -36.96 8.90 -17.96
N ILE A 195 -35.92 8.28 -18.51
CA ILE A 195 -34.70 8.98 -18.93
C ILE A 195 -34.73 8.95 -20.45
N THR A 196 -35.18 10.05 -21.03
CA THR A 196 -35.12 10.30 -22.47
C THR A 196 -33.67 10.17 -22.95
N GLY A 197 -33.33 9.05 -23.60
CA GLY A 197 -32.24 8.99 -24.57
C GLY A 197 -30.90 8.36 -24.18
N SER A 198 -30.70 7.83 -22.97
CA SER A 198 -29.41 7.22 -22.58
C SER A 198 -29.61 5.79 -22.07
N GLY A 199 -28.77 4.84 -22.50
CA GLY A 199 -28.88 3.43 -22.14
C GLY A 199 -28.83 3.14 -20.63
N THR A 200 -29.19 1.92 -20.25
CA THR A 200 -29.26 1.46 -18.86
C THR A 200 -27.89 0.98 -18.39
N TRP A 201 -27.43 1.49 -17.24
CA TRP A 201 -26.20 1.01 -16.60
C TRP A 201 -26.42 -0.33 -15.90
N ARG A 202 -25.46 -1.24 -16.03
CA ARG A 202 -25.43 -2.51 -15.30
C ARG A 202 -24.02 -2.84 -14.84
N VAL A 203 -23.90 -3.68 -13.83
CA VAL A 203 -22.62 -4.30 -13.46
C VAL A 203 -22.21 -5.26 -14.57
N ASP A 204 -20.97 -5.13 -15.03
CA ASP A 204 -20.34 -5.95 -16.06
C ASP A 204 -19.43 -7.01 -15.44
N LYS A 205 -18.52 -6.59 -14.55
CA LYS A 205 -17.61 -7.49 -13.84
C LYS A 205 -17.37 -7.00 -12.41
N VAL A 206 -17.14 -7.94 -11.49
CA VAL A 206 -16.66 -7.66 -10.14
C VAL A 206 -15.41 -8.52 -9.91
N ASN A 207 -14.30 -7.89 -9.56
CA ASN A 207 -13.07 -8.58 -9.17
C ASN A 207 -12.71 -8.22 -7.73
N GLU A 208 -12.03 -9.13 -7.04
CA GLU A 208 -11.59 -8.94 -5.65
C GLU A 208 -10.07 -9.09 -5.60
N VAL A 209 -9.39 -8.08 -5.07
CA VAL A 209 -7.95 -8.11 -4.78
C VAL A 209 -7.78 -8.09 -3.26
N VAL A 210 -6.99 -9.01 -2.73
CA VAL A 210 -6.69 -9.12 -1.29
C VAL A 210 -5.26 -8.66 -1.07
N CYS A 211 -5.08 -7.66 -0.21
CA CYS A 211 -3.79 -7.19 0.27
C CYS A 211 -3.59 -7.70 1.71
N LYS A 212 -2.67 -8.64 1.91
CA LYS A 212 -2.31 -9.05 3.28
C LYS A 212 -1.36 -8.01 3.86
N GLY A 213 -1.84 -7.27 4.85
CA GLY A 213 -1.11 -6.18 5.49
C GLY A 213 -1.59 -4.80 5.03
N HIS A 214 -0.69 -3.84 5.11
CA HIS A 214 -1.05 -2.44 4.93
C HIS A 214 -1.28 -2.08 3.46
N LEU A 215 -2.23 -1.16 3.25
CA LEU A 215 -2.52 -0.53 1.98
C LEU A 215 -2.36 0.99 2.13
N ASP A 216 -1.29 1.54 1.56
CA ASP A 216 -1.03 2.98 1.53
C ASP A 216 -1.83 3.67 0.41
N MET A 217 -1.99 3.00 -0.74
CA MET A 217 -2.68 3.56 -1.89
C MET A 217 -3.25 2.48 -2.82
N ALA A 218 -4.40 2.75 -3.43
CA ALA A 218 -4.85 2.04 -4.62
C ALA A 218 -5.48 3.04 -5.61
N THR A 219 -5.19 2.89 -6.90
CA THR A 219 -5.74 3.75 -7.97
C THR A 219 -5.82 3.01 -9.30
N PHE A 220 -6.68 3.45 -10.20
CA PHE A 220 -6.71 2.92 -11.56
C PHE A 220 -5.62 3.54 -12.44
N ASP A 221 -5.09 2.74 -13.37
CA ASP A 221 -4.23 3.24 -14.45
C ASP A 221 -5.01 4.11 -15.45
N PHE A 222 -4.30 4.71 -16.41
CA PHE A 222 -4.91 5.57 -17.43
C PHE A 222 -5.91 4.84 -18.34
N SER A 223 -5.75 3.53 -18.53
CA SER A 223 -6.62 2.75 -19.40
C SER A 223 -7.82 2.14 -18.68
N GLY A 224 -7.79 1.99 -17.35
CA GLY A 224 -8.83 1.28 -16.59
C GLY A 224 -8.77 -0.24 -16.76
N GLU A 225 -7.61 -0.75 -17.15
CA GLU A 225 -7.34 -2.18 -17.32
C GLU A 225 -6.41 -2.72 -16.24
N GLU A 226 -5.76 -1.83 -15.49
CA GLU A 226 -4.85 -2.17 -14.40
C GLU A 226 -5.21 -1.37 -13.14
N ILE A 227 -4.98 -2.01 -11.99
CA ILE A 227 -5.00 -1.34 -10.69
C ILE A 227 -3.57 -1.23 -10.19
N ILE A 228 -3.21 -0.03 -9.73
CA ILE A 228 -1.91 0.25 -9.13
C ILE A 228 -2.12 0.28 -7.62
N VAL A 229 -1.38 -0.57 -6.92
CA VAL A 229 -1.45 -0.72 -5.45
C VAL A 229 -0.10 -0.39 -4.85
N ILE A 230 -0.09 0.41 -3.79
CA ILE A 230 1.06 0.61 -2.92
C ILE A 230 0.73 -0.01 -1.57
N GLY A 231 1.49 -1.02 -1.18
CA GLY A 231 1.31 -1.75 0.05
C GLY A 231 2.25 -2.94 0.13
N ASN A 232 1.96 -3.87 1.03
CA ASN A 232 2.86 -4.99 1.28
C ASN A 232 2.80 -6.05 0.15
N GLU A 233 3.89 -6.83 0.04
CA GLU A 233 4.15 -7.79 -1.06
C GLU A 233 3.04 -8.83 -1.30
N ASN A 234 2.26 -9.16 -0.27
CA ASN A 234 1.27 -10.23 -0.31
C ASN A 234 -0.08 -9.76 -0.90
N THR A 235 -0.05 -9.02 -2.01
CA THR A 235 -1.26 -8.57 -2.72
C THR A 235 -1.53 -9.44 -3.95
N ALA A 236 -2.70 -10.07 -4.00
CA ALA A 236 -3.10 -10.91 -5.13
C ALA A 236 -4.62 -10.87 -5.36
N PHE A 237 -5.06 -11.24 -6.56
CA PHE A 237 -6.49 -11.50 -6.79
C PHE A 237 -6.97 -12.67 -5.94
N SER A 238 -8.20 -12.55 -5.45
CA SER A 238 -8.88 -13.66 -4.81
C SER A 238 -9.11 -14.79 -5.83
N PRO A 239 -8.82 -16.06 -5.49
CA PRO A 239 -8.96 -17.21 -6.40
C PRO A 239 -10.36 -17.37 -7.00
N ASN A 240 -11.39 -16.80 -6.37
CA ASN A 240 -12.78 -16.87 -6.82
C ASN A 240 -13.25 -15.61 -7.58
N SER A 241 -12.35 -14.68 -7.91
CA SER A 241 -12.72 -13.50 -8.68
C SER A 241 -12.94 -13.86 -10.16
N GLY A 242 -14.20 -13.86 -10.57
CA GLY A 242 -14.64 -14.11 -11.95
C GLY A 242 -15.40 -15.44 -12.09
N THR A 243 -16.65 -15.36 -12.55
CA THR A 243 -17.30 -16.47 -13.25
C THR A 243 -16.53 -16.75 -14.53
N ASP A 244 -15.47 -17.55 -14.41
CA ASP A 244 -14.96 -18.40 -15.47
C ASP A 244 -14.26 -19.58 -14.80
N SER A 245 -14.88 -20.74 -14.98
CA SER A 245 -14.48 -22.02 -14.41
C SER A 245 -13.07 -22.43 -14.84
N VAL A 246 -12.08 -22.32 -13.95
CA VAL A 246 -10.90 -23.20 -13.92
C VAL A 246 -10.51 -23.44 -12.46
N LYS A 247 -10.62 -24.69 -12.02
CA LYS A 247 -10.14 -25.16 -10.71
C LYS A 247 -8.62 -25.14 -10.69
N MET A 248 -8.04 -24.55 -9.65
CA MET A 248 -6.71 -24.94 -9.18
C MET A 248 -6.70 -24.84 -7.65
N GLU A 249 -6.61 -26.00 -7.00
CA GLU A 249 -6.52 -26.16 -5.56
C GLU A 249 -5.14 -25.68 -5.09
N LEU A 250 -5.10 -24.71 -4.18
CA LEU A 250 -3.95 -24.45 -3.31
C LEU A 250 -4.40 -24.68 -1.87
N GLU A 251 -3.87 -25.75 -1.28
CA GLU A 251 -3.99 -26.08 0.13
C GLU A 251 -3.12 -25.10 0.95
N THR A 252 -3.75 -24.35 1.84
CA THR A 252 -3.07 -23.65 2.94
C THR A 252 -3.26 -24.46 4.22
N PRO A 253 -2.20 -24.93 4.90
CA PRO A 253 -2.32 -25.42 6.27
C PRO A 253 -2.36 -24.25 7.24
N ASP A 254 -3.34 -24.32 8.14
CA ASP A 254 -3.56 -23.42 9.27
C ASP A 254 -2.38 -23.37 10.24
N THR A 255 -1.97 -22.17 10.62
CA THR A 255 -1.08 -21.91 11.76
C THR A 255 -1.82 -21.00 12.75
N SER A 256 -2.33 -21.58 13.83
CA SER A 256 -2.69 -20.86 15.05
C SER A 256 -1.56 -21.04 16.06
N LEU A 257 -0.79 -19.98 16.32
CA LEU A 257 0.20 -19.92 17.39
C LEU A 257 -0.46 -19.42 18.69
N LYS A 258 -0.26 -20.15 19.78
CA LYS A 258 -0.34 -19.60 21.15
C LYS A 258 1.06 -19.44 21.71
N ILE A 259 1.27 -18.25 22.28
CA ILE A 259 2.52 -17.70 22.82
C ILE A 259 2.90 -18.38 24.13
N GLY A 260 4.20 -18.64 24.34
CA GLY A 260 4.75 -18.76 25.69
C GLY A 260 6.11 -19.44 25.82
N GLN A 261 7.14 -18.59 25.91
CA GLN A 261 8.42 -18.78 26.62
C GLN A 261 9.64 -19.32 25.87
N GLU A 262 10.74 -18.60 26.15
CA GLU A 262 12.12 -18.70 25.68
C GLU A 262 12.61 -20.14 25.46
N GLN A 263 13.21 -20.40 24.29
CA GLN A 263 14.54 -21.02 24.16
C GLN A 263 14.88 -21.35 22.70
N THR A 264 16.13 -21.05 22.35
CA THR A 264 17.02 -21.71 21.37
C THR A 264 16.50 -22.02 19.97
N VAL A 265 17.20 -21.43 18.99
CA VAL A 265 17.19 -21.76 17.57
C VAL A 265 17.23 -23.28 17.36
N ASP A 266 16.11 -23.84 16.92
CA ASP A 266 16.07 -25.14 16.26
C ASP A 266 15.09 -25.01 15.08
N SER A 267 15.64 -25.03 13.88
CA SER A 267 14.91 -24.99 12.62
C SER A 267 14.18 -26.30 12.37
N GLU A 268 12.94 -26.20 11.90
CA GLU A 268 12.10 -27.32 11.47
C GLU A 268 12.82 -28.16 10.41
N LYS A 269 13.26 -29.36 10.78
CA LYS A 269 13.77 -30.37 9.84
C LYS A 269 12.60 -31.00 9.09
N LYS A 270 12.51 -30.76 7.78
CA LYS A 270 12.25 -31.87 6.85
C LYS A 270 13.31 -32.93 7.15
N ASP A 271 12.94 -34.21 7.25
CA ASP A 271 13.91 -35.30 7.40
C ASP A 271 14.78 -35.38 6.14
N ALA A 272 15.82 -34.53 6.08
CA ALA A 272 16.82 -34.54 5.05
C ALA A 272 17.56 -35.88 5.11
N ALA A 273 17.62 -36.60 3.99
CA ALA A 273 18.27 -37.90 3.93
C ALA A 273 19.79 -37.77 4.22
N TYR A 274 20.36 -36.62 3.89
CA TYR A 274 21.74 -36.24 4.20
C TYR A 274 21.88 -34.73 4.27
N ILE A 275 22.93 -34.29 4.97
CA ILE A 275 23.34 -32.88 5.05
C ILE A 275 24.67 -32.77 4.33
N TRP A 276 24.90 -31.70 3.59
CA TRP A 276 26.17 -31.51 2.90
C TRP A 276 26.64 -30.06 2.95
N SER A 277 27.94 -29.87 2.86
CA SER A 277 28.61 -28.57 2.80
C SER A 277 29.73 -28.62 1.77
N GLN A 278 30.26 -27.46 1.40
CA GLN A 278 31.37 -27.39 0.45
C GLN A 278 32.28 -26.23 0.77
N THR A 279 33.55 -26.39 0.41
CA THR A 279 34.53 -25.30 0.31
C THR A 279 34.87 -25.05 -1.17
N SER A 280 35.86 -24.21 -1.43
CA SER A 280 36.44 -24.09 -2.78
C SER A 280 37.14 -25.37 -3.24
N GLU A 281 37.56 -26.25 -2.33
CA GLU A 281 38.44 -27.39 -2.61
C GLU A 281 37.73 -28.74 -2.49
N ASP A 282 36.74 -28.87 -1.62
CA ASP A 282 36.05 -30.14 -1.36
C ASP A 282 34.54 -29.98 -1.10
N VAL A 283 33.86 -31.12 -1.08
CA VAL A 283 32.45 -31.28 -0.78
C VAL A 283 32.30 -32.39 0.25
N THR A 284 31.65 -32.10 1.37
CA THR A 284 31.47 -33.05 2.46
C THR A 284 30.00 -33.37 2.63
N VAL A 285 29.66 -34.67 2.63
CA VAL A 285 28.29 -35.18 2.73
C VAL A 285 28.17 -36.10 3.94
N LEU A 286 27.19 -35.81 4.80
CA LEU A 286 26.97 -36.51 6.06
C LEU A 286 25.61 -37.21 6.09
N PHE A 287 25.64 -38.53 6.27
CA PHE A 287 24.46 -39.38 6.49
C PHE A 287 24.38 -39.80 7.96
N LYS A 288 23.18 -39.78 8.55
CA LYS A 288 22.93 -40.20 9.94
C LYS A 288 22.10 -41.47 9.96
N PHE A 289 22.55 -42.46 10.71
CA PHE A 289 21.88 -43.75 10.86
C PHE A 289 21.57 -44.02 12.34
N PRO A 290 20.44 -44.67 12.66
CA PRO A 290 20.04 -45.00 14.03
C PRO A 290 20.86 -46.15 14.65
N GLU A 291 21.59 -46.92 13.84
CA GLU A 291 22.42 -48.06 14.29
C GLU A 291 23.90 -47.86 13.96
N LYS A 292 24.77 -48.61 14.65
CA LYS A 292 26.22 -48.57 14.42
C LYS A 292 26.58 -49.22 13.08
N ILE A 293 27.19 -48.46 12.19
CA ILE A 293 27.57 -48.90 10.84
C ILE A 293 28.91 -49.62 10.87
N VAL A 294 29.03 -50.72 10.13
CA VAL A 294 30.28 -51.45 9.90
C VAL A 294 30.80 -51.10 8.51
N LYS A 295 32.11 -50.85 8.38
CA LYS A 295 32.72 -50.40 7.12
C LYS A 295 32.52 -51.39 5.96
N ASP A 296 32.44 -52.69 6.25
CA ASP A 296 32.27 -53.74 5.25
C ASP A 296 30.87 -53.75 4.59
N ASP A 297 29.88 -53.07 5.18
CA ASP A 297 28.50 -52.98 4.66
C ASP A 297 28.30 -51.83 3.66
N ILE A 298 29.38 -51.07 3.36
CA ILE A 298 29.36 -49.90 2.47
C ILE A 298 30.16 -50.19 1.21
N SER A 299 29.54 -49.97 0.05
CA SER A 299 30.25 -49.96 -1.23
C SER A 299 30.17 -48.58 -1.88
N LEU A 300 31.33 -47.99 -2.13
CA LEU A 300 31.49 -46.75 -2.88
C LEU A 300 32.16 -47.06 -4.22
N THR A 301 31.49 -46.72 -5.32
CA THR A 301 32.07 -46.68 -6.66
C THR A 301 32.05 -45.23 -7.12
N LEU A 302 33.21 -44.67 -7.47
CA LEU A 302 33.36 -43.27 -7.82
C LEU A 302 34.10 -43.16 -9.17
N ASP A 303 33.51 -42.42 -10.09
CA ASP A 303 34.13 -41.96 -11.33
C ASP A 303 34.27 -40.43 -11.29
N ALA A 304 35.02 -39.85 -12.22
CA ALA A 304 35.31 -38.41 -12.25
C ALA A 304 34.05 -37.51 -12.25
N THR A 305 32.90 -38.03 -12.71
CA THR A 305 31.64 -37.28 -12.79
C THR A 305 30.42 -38.05 -12.27
N SER A 306 30.59 -39.21 -11.64
CA SER A 306 29.47 -40.02 -11.16
C SER A 306 29.80 -40.76 -9.89
N ILE A 307 28.79 -40.96 -9.06
CA ILE A 307 28.90 -41.64 -7.78
C ILE A 307 27.85 -42.72 -7.64
N HIS A 308 28.24 -43.83 -7.03
CA HIS A 308 27.35 -44.88 -6.58
C HIS A 308 27.75 -45.31 -5.17
N LEU A 309 27.00 -44.86 -4.17
CA LEU A 309 27.21 -45.14 -2.76
C LEU A 309 26.02 -45.95 -2.23
N VAL A 310 26.31 -47.16 -1.75
CA VAL A 310 25.29 -48.13 -1.28
C VAL A 310 25.63 -48.60 0.12
N HIS A 311 24.61 -48.71 0.98
CA HIS A 311 24.72 -49.30 2.32
C HIS A 311 23.69 -50.43 2.48
N LYS A 312 24.14 -51.65 2.82
CA LYS A 312 23.30 -52.87 2.97
C LYS A 312 22.31 -53.11 1.81
N GLY A 313 22.73 -52.80 0.58
CA GLY A 313 21.91 -52.95 -0.62
C GLY A 313 20.91 -51.81 -0.90
N SER A 314 20.91 -50.75 -0.10
CA SER A 314 20.12 -49.52 -0.33
C SER A 314 21.00 -48.41 -0.90
N ASP A 315 20.56 -47.80 -2.00
CA ASP A 315 21.27 -46.70 -2.66
C ASP A 315 21.13 -45.41 -1.84
N LEU A 316 22.26 -44.88 -1.38
CA LEU A 316 22.34 -43.61 -0.65
C LEU A 316 22.50 -42.45 -1.64
N LEU A 317 23.48 -42.56 -2.55
CA LEU A 317 23.69 -41.64 -3.67
C LEU A 317 23.92 -42.45 -4.94
N ASN A 318 23.21 -42.12 -6.01
CA ASN A 318 23.38 -42.75 -7.31
C ASN A 318 23.13 -41.72 -8.41
N GLY A 319 24.14 -41.42 -9.20
CA GLY A 319 23.97 -40.60 -10.40
C GLY A 319 25.18 -39.75 -10.75
N LYS A 320 24.91 -38.75 -11.59
CA LYS A 320 25.92 -37.80 -12.07
C LYS A 320 26.16 -36.73 -11.01
N LEU A 321 27.42 -36.49 -10.67
CA LEU A 321 27.84 -35.47 -9.71
C LEU A 321 27.62 -34.05 -10.26
N GLY A 322 27.43 -33.08 -9.37
CA GLY A 322 27.33 -31.65 -9.70
C GLY A 322 28.59 -31.04 -10.33
N GLY A 323 29.75 -31.70 -10.20
CA GLY A 323 31.01 -31.30 -10.81
C GLY A 323 32.03 -32.44 -10.90
N VAL A 324 33.25 -32.12 -11.34
CA VAL A 324 34.33 -33.10 -11.53
C VAL A 324 35.13 -33.29 -10.23
N VAL A 325 35.35 -34.54 -9.83
CA VAL A 325 36.07 -34.89 -8.58
C VAL A 325 37.37 -35.65 -8.83
N ASP A 326 38.34 -35.48 -7.94
CA ASP A 326 39.54 -36.33 -7.88
C ASP A 326 39.24 -37.61 -7.10
N ILE A 327 39.19 -38.72 -7.84
CA ILE A 327 38.90 -40.05 -7.31
C ILE A 327 39.96 -40.49 -6.28
N SER A 328 41.21 -40.10 -6.48
CA SER A 328 42.33 -40.59 -5.65
C SER A 328 42.39 -39.93 -4.27
N SER A 329 41.86 -38.71 -4.16
CA SER A 329 41.83 -37.93 -2.92
C SER A 329 40.49 -38.03 -2.18
N SER A 330 39.41 -38.43 -2.86
CA SER A 330 38.08 -38.58 -2.27
C SER A 330 37.97 -39.82 -1.38
N THR A 331 37.42 -39.67 -0.18
CA THR A 331 37.35 -40.75 0.82
C THR A 331 36.04 -40.74 1.59
N PHE A 332 35.73 -41.83 2.30
CA PHE A 332 34.63 -41.86 3.26
C PHE A 332 35.11 -42.40 4.61
N THR A 333 34.50 -41.91 5.68
CA THR A 333 34.75 -42.35 7.05
C THR A 333 33.44 -42.64 7.77
N THR A 334 33.49 -43.54 8.76
CA THR A 334 32.33 -43.93 9.56
C THR A 334 32.63 -43.73 11.02
N ASP A 335 31.81 -42.96 11.74
CA ASP A 335 31.94 -42.76 13.18
C ASP A 335 30.57 -42.81 13.87
N GLY A 336 30.43 -43.69 14.86
CA GLY A 336 29.32 -43.67 15.82
C GLY A 336 27.88 -43.67 15.24
N GLY A 337 27.64 -44.22 14.05
CA GLY A 337 26.33 -44.17 13.37
C GLY A 337 26.20 -43.05 12.32
N LYS A 338 27.31 -42.40 11.97
CA LYS A 338 27.39 -41.42 10.88
C LYS A 338 28.32 -41.92 9.79
N LEU A 339 27.98 -41.64 8.53
CA LEU A 339 28.82 -41.84 7.36
C LEU A 339 29.13 -40.47 6.76
N GLU A 340 30.41 -40.13 6.71
CA GLU A 340 30.92 -38.88 6.15
C GLU A 340 31.68 -39.20 4.86
N LEU A 341 31.23 -38.62 3.76
CA LEU A 341 31.84 -38.72 2.43
C LEU A 341 32.48 -37.38 2.09
N THR A 342 33.77 -37.37 1.80
CA THR A 342 34.52 -36.18 1.36
C THR A 342 34.95 -36.37 -0.08
N LEU A 343 34.47 -35.49 -0.97
CA LEU A 343 34.78 -35.46 -2.39
C LEU A 343 35.65 -34.24 -2.71
N PHE A 344 36.85 -34.46 -3.23
CA PHE A 344 37.75 -33.37 -3.59
C PHE A 344 37.46 -32.89 -5.01
N LYS A 345 37.26 -31.57 -5.17
CA LYS A 345 36.95 -30.96 -6.46
C LYS A 345 38.21 -30.85 -7.30
N ASN A 346 38.09 -31.14 -8.59
CA ASN A 346 39.15 -30.87 -9.56
C ASN A 346 39.05 -29.44 -10.16
N GLU A 347 37.95 -28.74 -9.86
CA GLU A 347 37.62 -27.40 -10.37
C GLU A 347 37.10 -26.51 -9.23
N LEU A 348 37.40 -25.21 -9.28
CA LEU A 348 37.07 -24.23 -8.23
C LEU A 348 35.60 -23.76 -8.26
N CYS A 349 34.69 -24.54 -8.84
CA CYS A 349 33.28 -24.16 -9.01
C CYS A 349 32.42 -24.55 -7.79
N GLY A 350 31.43 -23.72 -7.46
CA GLY A 350 30.45 -24.00 -6.43
C GLY A 350 29.36 -24.95 -6.94
N TRP A 351 29.08 -26.03 -6.21
CA TRP A 351 28.05 -27.00 -6.56
C TRP A 351 26.70 -26.53 -6.02
N THR A 352 25.64 -26.66 -6.81
CA THR A 352 24.26 -26.38 -6.35
C THR A 352 23.59 -27.60 -5.74
N GLU A 353 24.06 -28.79 -6.09
CA GLU A 353 23.57 -30.11 -5.66
C GLU A 353 24.69 -31.15 -5.74
N ILE A 354 24.62 -32.23 -4.94
CA ILE A 354 25.62 -33.31 -4.95
C ILE A 354 25.47 -34.21 -6.17
N VAL A 355 24.25 -34.72 -6.37
CA VAL A 355 23.86 -35.52 -7.53
C VAL A 355 22.77 -34.75 -8.26
N ILE A 356 22.92 -34.59 -9.57
CA ILE A 356 21.98 -33.81 -10.39
C ILE A 356 20.59 -34.45 -10.35
N GLY A 357 19.61 -33.72 -9.81
CA GLY A 357 18.23 -34.16 -9.65
C GLY A 357 17.90 -34.84 -8.30
N ASP A 358 18.82 -34.83 -7.33
CA ASP A 358 18.57 -35.35 -5.98
C ASP A 358 18.26 -34.24 -4.97
N GLU A 359 16.96 -34.00 -4.72
CA GLU A 359 16.46 -32.98 -3.79
C GLU A 359 16.46 -33.41 -2.31
N ARG A 360 16.97 -34.61 -1.99
CA ARG A 360 16.92 -35.17 -0.62
C ARG A 360 17.97 -34.59 0.33
N GLY A 361 18.96 -33.86 -0.19
CA GLY A 361 20.06 -33.26 0.56
C GLY A 361 19.86 -31.80 0.91
N VAL A 362 20.22 -31.39 2.14
CA VAL A 362 20.20 -29.98 2.56
C VAL A 362 21.62 -29.44 2.66
N MET A 363 21.89 -28.30 2.00
CA MET A 363 23.18 -27.62 2.04
C MET A 363 23.30 -26.78 3.32
N GLU A 364 24.34 -27.02 4.12
CA GLU A 364 24.70 -26.21 5.28
C GLU A 364 25.86 -25.28 4.91
N CYS A 365 25.64 -23.97 5.02
CA CYS A 365 26.65 -22.96 4.68
C CYS A 365 27.72 -22.93 5.78
N ASP A 366 28.99 -22.98 5.38
CA ASP A 366 30.12 -23.00 6.31
C ASP A 366 30.13 -21.73 7.20
N ARG A 367 30.04 -21.93 8.52
CA ARG A 367 30.06 -20.86 9.52
C ARG A 367 31.36 -20.05 9.47
N ASP A 368 32.46 -20.68 9.08
CA ASP A 368 33.76 -20.01 9.04
C ASP A 368 33.91 -19.14 7.79
N ALA A 369 33.36 -19.56 6.64
CA ALA A 369 33.27 -18.71 5.44
C ALA A 369 32.34 -17.51 5.66
N MET A 370 31.24 -17.70 6.40
CA MET A 370 30.33 -16.61 6.76
C MET A 370 31.00 -15.61 7.73
N ASN A 371 31.72 -16.09 8.74
CA ASN A 371 32.49 -15.24 9.66
C ASN A 371 33.67 -14.54 8.98
N ALA A 372 34.34 -15.19 8.02
CA ALA A 372 35.41 -14.58 7.24
C ALA A 372 34.85 -13.48 6.32
N ALA A 373 33.67 -13.67 5.71
CA ALA A 373 32.99 -12.63 4.95
C ALA A 373 32.58 -11.45 5.85
N TYR A 374 32.09 -11.71 7.07
CA TYR A 374 31.81 -10.67 8.06
C TYR A 374 33.07 -9.89 8.45
N ALA A 375 34.18 -10.57 8.76
CA ALA A 375 35.45 -9.93 9.11
C ALA A 375 36.06 -9.14 7.92
N HIS A 376 35.91 -9.65 6.69
CA HIS A 376 36.39 -8.99 5.48
C HIS A 376 35.53 -7.77 5.10
N LEU A 377 34.26 -7.73 5.50
CA LEU A 377 33.41 -6.54 5.41
C LEU A 377 33.73 -5.53 6.51
N GLU A 378 34.06 -5.98 7.72
CA GLU A 378 34.38 -5.13 8.87
C GLU A 378 35.58 -4.20 8.62
N GLN A 379 36.63 -4.71 7.95
CA GLN A 379 37.81 -3.92 7.57
C GLN A 379 37.51 -2.77 6.58
N PHE A 380 36.45 -2.86 5.77
CA PHE A 380 36.04 -1.78 4.85
C PHE A 380 35.15 -0.73 5.55
N THR A 381 34.72 -1.01 6.78
CA THR A 381 33.84 -0.13 7.56
C THR A 381 34.56 0.61 8.70
N SER A 382 35.81 0.23 9.03
CA SER A 382 36.53 0.74 10.20
C SER A 382 37.50 1.91 9.92
N ASP A 383 37.86 2.18 8.66
CA ASP A 383 38.84 3.22 8.28
C ASP A 383 38.20 4.47 7.63
N PHE A 384 37.09 4.99 8.17
CA PHE A 384 36.56 6.31 7.76
C PHE A 384 36.65 7.35 8.88
N SER A 385 37.84 7.50 9.47
CA SER A 385 38.19 8.67 10.28
C SER A 385 39.28 9.49 9.58
N GLY A 386 38.83 10.45 8.76
CA GLY A 386 39.64 11.58 8.33
C GLY A 386 39.90 11.60 6.82
N LEU A 387 39.20 12.49 6.12
CA LEU A 387 39.74 13.30 5.02
C LEU A 387 38.81 14.50 4.76
N GLU A 388 39.44 15.63 4.49
CA GLU A 388 38.88 16.97 4.45
C GLU A 388 37.93 17.21 3.26
N ALA A 389 37.07 18.20 3.43
CA ALA A 389 36.03 18.63 2.50
C ALA A 389 36.56 19.03 1.11
N SER A 390 36.04 18.39 0.06
CA SER A 390 35.72 19.06 -1.22
C SER A 390 34.70 18.24 -2.02
N ASP A 391 33.83 18.97 -2.72
CA ASP A 391 32.65 18.59 -3.51
C ASP A 391 32.52 17.16 -4.10
N ALA A 392 31.25 16.75 -4.11
CA ALA A 392 30.58 15.69 -4.90
C ALA A 392 30.47 14.28 -4.27
N SER A 393 29.21 13.83 -4.20
CA SER A 393 28.69 12.52 -3.78
C SER A 393 29.03 12.05 -2.36
N MET A 394 28.31 12.57 -1.37
CA MET A 394 28.12 11.83 -0.12
C MET A 394 27.08 10.72 -0.39
N VAL A 395 27.56 9.50 -0.59
CA VAL A 395 26.73 8.30 -0.43
C VAL A 395 26.67 8.06 1.07
N PHE A 396 25.51 8.34 1.67
CA PHE A 396 25.34 8.22 3.12
C PHE A 396 25.17 6.75 3.53
N ASN A 397 25.86 6.37 4.60
CA ASN A 397 25.83 5.03 5.19
C ASN A 397 24.48 4.84 5.92
N SER A 398 23.86 3.67 5.79
CA SER A 398 22.65 3.26 6.53
C SER A 398 22.80 3.34 8.06
N GLY A 399 24.03 3.43 8.58
CA GLY A 399 24.32 3.69 9.99
C GLY A 399 24.05 5.12 10.47
N GLN A 400 23.59 6.04 9.62
CA GLN A 400 23.17 7.40 10.02
C GLN A 400 21.66 7.56 10.20
N LEU A 401 20.90 6.47 10.06
CA LEU A 401 19.44 6.45 10.27
C LEU A 401 19.13 6.49 11.78
N GLU A 402 18.25 7.39 12.21
CA GLU A 402 17.79 7.49 13.62
C GLU A 402 16.77 6.38 13.94
N GLU A 403 16.53 6.08 15.22
CA GLU A 403 15.50 5.10 15.63
C GLU A 403 14.08 5.44 15.10
N CYS A 404 13.84 6.69 14.69
CA CYS A 404 12.61 7.13 14.03
C CYS A 404 12.54 6.82 12.52
N ASP A 405 13.63 6.33 11.92
CA ASP A 405 13.71 5.84 10.54
C ASP A 405 13.47 4.32 10.45
N MET A 406 13.47 3.62 11.59
CA MET A 406 13.17 2.20 11.71
C MET A 406 11.65 1.99 11.77
N ASN A 407 10.95 2.30 10.68
CA ASN A 407 9.62 1.72 10.47
C ASN A 407 9.86 0.24 10.14
N GLY A 408 9.82 -0.61 11.16
CA GLY A 408 10.39 -1.96 11.14
C GLY A 408 9.99 -2.76 9.90
N ASP A 409 10.99 -3.32 9.20
CA ASP A 409 10.98 -4.38 8.18
C ASP A 409 9.78 -4.51 7.22
N ASP A 410 8.93 -3.48 7.10
CA ASP A 410 7.70 -3.52 6.35
C ASP A 410 8.05 -3.29 4.88
N ILE A 411 8.19 -4.41 4.16
CA ILE A 411 8.35 -4.42 2.71
C ILE A 411 7.16 -3.68 2.09
N SER A 412 7.42 -2.57 1.42
CA SER A 412 6.42 -1.80 0.69
C SER A 412 6.76 -1.78 -0.79
N LYS A 413 5.81 -2.19 -1.61
CA LYS A 413 5.97 -2.34 -3.06
C LYS A 413 4.85 -1.63 -3.79
N ILE A 414 5.19 -1.07 -4.95
CA ILE A 414 4.23 -0.63 -5.96
C ILE A 414 3.96 -1.82 -6.87
N LEU A 415 2.68 -2.17 -7.06
CA LEU A 415 2.24 -3.33 -7.84
C LEU A 415 1.26 -2.88 -8.90
N TRP A 416 1.53 -3.21 -10.17
CA TRP A 416 0.61 -3.02 -11.29
C TRP A 416 -0.08 -4.35 -11.55
N ILE A 417 -1.36 -4.42 -11.23
CA ILE A 417 -2.12 -5.67 -11.25
C ILE A 417 -3.11 -5.59 -12.42
N SER A 418 -2.94 -6.50 -13.39
CA SER A 418 -3.75 -6.52 -14.61
C SER A 418 -5.09 -7.24 -14.41
N ARG A 419 -6.18 -6.61 -14.85
CA ARG A 419 -7.54 -7.17 -14.82
C ARG A 419 -7.73 -8.38 -15.72
N LYS A 420 -6.93 -8.52 -16.78
CA LYS A 420 -7.10 -9.61 -17.77
C LYS A 420 -6.38 -10.88 -17.34
N THR A 421 -5.15 -10.73 -16.88
CA THR A 421 -4.28 -11.84 -16.52
C THR A 421 -4.40 -12.23 -15.05
N HIS A 422 -5.02 -11.37 -14.23
CA HIS A 422 -5.06 -11.48 -12.78
C HIS A 422 -3.65 -11.59 -12.16
N ALA A 423 -2.64 -11.07 -12.86
CA ALA A 423 -1.24 -11.17 -12.49
C ALA A 423 -0.60 -9.78 -12.35
N VAL A 424 0.45 -9.71 -11.54
CA VAL A 424 1.29 -8.53 -11.38
C VAL A 424 2.14 -8.37 -12.66
N LYS A 425 1.97 -7.25 -13.36
CA LYS A 425 2.72 -6.90 -14.58
C LYS A 425 4.07 -6.27 -14.24
N HIS A 426 4.07 -5.32 -13.31
CA HIS A 426 5.26 -4.62 -12.85
C HIS A 426 5.25 -4.56 -11.32
N THR A 427 6.45 -4.60 -10.73
CA THR A 427 6.65 -4.32 -9.32
C THR A 427 7.82 -3.37 -9.15
N SER A 428 7.70 -2.45 -8.20
CA SER A 428 8.79 -1.58 -7.78
C SER A 428 8.89 -1.63 -6.26
N ASP A 429 10.11 -1.80 -5.75
CA ASP A 429 10.37 -1.79 -4.32
C ASP A 429 10.56 -0.35 -3.85
N ILE A 430 9.80 0.06 -2.82
CA ILE A 430 9.94 1.34 -2.14
C ILE A 430 10.18 1.14 -0.63
N SER A 431 10.60 -0.06 -0.22
CA SER A 431 10.91 -0.38 1.17
C SER A 431 11.93 0.61 1.74
N GLY A 432 11.71 1.02 2.99
CA GLY A 432 12.48 2.09 3.64
C GLY A 432 12.08 3.52 3.24
N ASN A 433 11.22 3.71 2.23
CA ASN A 433 10.75 5.03 1.78
C ASN A 433 9.24 5.15 2.03
N PRO A 434 8.81 5.49 3.26
CA PRO A 434 7.40 5.49 3.63
C PRO A 434 6.59 6.50 2.81
N VAL A 435 5.35 6.14 2.49
CA VAL A 435 4.39 7.05 1.85
C VAL A 435 3.99 8.15 2.85
N LEU A 436 4.27 9.40 2.49
CA LEU A 436 3.93 10.57 3.29
C LEU A 436 2.48 11.02 3.11
N PHE A 437 1.98 10.98 1.87
CA PHE A 437 0.59 11.24 1.49
C PHE A 437 0.31 10.83 0.03
N THR A 438 -0.98 10.75 -0.31
CA THR A 438 -1.45 10.52 -1.69
C THR A 438 -2.38 11.65 -2.12
N LEU A 439 -2.44 11.93 -3.43
CA LEU A 439 -3.28 13.00 -3.99
C LEU A 439 -4.21 12.43 -5.05
N SER A 440 -5.49 12.78 -4.94
CA SER A 440 -6.46 12.52 -6.01
C SER A 440 -6.30 13.55 -7.11
N VAL A 441 -6.12 13.08 -8.34
CA VAL A 441 -5.99 13.92 -9.53
C VAL A 441 -7.13 13.59 -10.49
N PRO A 442 -7.86 14.58 -11.01
CA PRO A 442 -8.99 14.30 -11.90
C PRO A 442 -8.48 13.66 -13.20
N ARG A 443 -9.11 12.55 -13.62
CA ARG A 443 -8.80 11.83 -14.86
C ARG A 443 -7.41 11.19 -14.95
N GLU A 444 -6.64 11.20 -13.86
CA GLU A 444 -5.31 10.59 -13.79
C GLU A 444 -5.21 9.65 -12.58
N PRO A 445 -4.28 8.67 -12.60
CA PRO A 445 -3.93 7.91 -11.41
C PRO A 445 -3.54 8.83 -10.25
N ARG A 446 -3.89 8.43 -9.02
CA ARG A 446 -3.47 9.15 -7.81
C ARG A 446 -1.96 9.31 -7.78
N MET A 447 -1.48 10.49 -7.40
CA MET A 447 -0.06 10.71 -7.14
C MET A 447 0.28 10.26 -5.72
N PHE A 448 1.54 9.90 -5.49
CA PHE A 448 2.02 9.47 -4.17
C PHE A 448 3.32 10.18 -3.83
N CYS A 449 3.43 10.65 -2.59
CA CYS A 449 4.62 11.29 -2.07
C CYS A 449 5.33 10.32 -1.13
N ILE A 450 6.58 10.00 -1.39
CA ILE A 450 7.40 9.16 -0.50
C ILE A 450 8.46 10.01 0.20
N ARG A 451 8.85 9.60 1.40
CA ARG A 451 10.04 10.14 2.04
C ARG A 451 11.26 9.56 1.35
N MET A 452 12.13 10.41 0.83
CA MET A 452 13.49 10.03 0.46
C MET A 452 14.45 10.91 1.23
N ASP A 453 15.21 10.31 2.14
CA ASP A 453 16.06 11.02 3.11
C ASP A 453 15.24 12.01 3.98
N VAL A 454 15.56 13.30 3.94
CA VAL A 454 14.85 14.36 4.69
C VAL A 454 13.67 14.95 3.91
N ASP A 455 13.59 14.69 2.60
CA ASP A 455 12.66 15.35 1.68
C ASP A 455 11.41 14.49 1.42
N GLY A 456 10.33 15.15 1.00
CA GLY A 456 9.15 14.49 0.44
C GLY A 456 9.15 14.58 -1.07
N ILE A 457 9.14 13.45 -1.76
CA ILE A 457 9.25 13.39 -3.22
C ILE A 457 7.95 12.89 -3.81
N LEU A 458 7.30 13.75 -4.59
CA LEU A 458 6.02 13.47 -5.23
C LEU A 458 6.25 12.80 -6.59
N TRP A 459 5.67 11.61 -6.75
CA TRP A 459 5.69 10.82 -7.97
C TRP A 459 4.32 10.79 -8.64
N SER A 460 4.34 10.74 -9.97
CA SER A 460 3.15 10.59 -10.81
C SER A 460 3.34 9.40 -11.74
N PHE A 461 2.23 8.80 -12.15
CA PHE A 461 2.23 7.68 -13.08
C PHE A 461 2.19 8.18 -14.51
N SER A 462 2.85 7.45 -15.41
CA SER A 462 2.86 7.73 -16.84
C SER A 462 2.12 6.63 -17.59
N ASN A 463 1.62 6.98 -18.78
CA ASN A 463 0.98 6.03 -19.69
C ASN A 463 2.00 5.27 -20.57
N GLN A 464 3.30 5.47 -20.34
CA GLN A 464 4.38 4.81 -21.07
C GLN A 464 4.95 3.65 -20.25
N ASP A 465 4.98 2.44 -20.82
CA ASP A 465 5.47 1.24 -20.13
C ASP A 465 6.97 1.34 -19.73
N ASN A 466 7.79 2.07 -20.50
CA ASN A 466 9.23 2.19 -20.23
C ASN A 466 9.57 3.13 -19.06
N GLU A 467 8.67 4.06 -18.75
CA GLU A 467 8.82 5.02 -17.64
C GLU A 467 7.46 5.09 -16.94
N PRO A 468 7.12 4.08 -16.12
CA PRO A 468 5.78 3.94 -15.54
C PRO A 468 5.52 4.97 -14.44
N VAL A 469 6.59 5.55 -13.87
CA VAL A 469 6.55 6.59 -12.84
C VAL A 469 7.59 7.66 -13.14
N PHE A 470 7.27 8.92 -12.85
CA PHE A 470 8.19 10.04 -13.00
C PHE A 470 8.04 11.05 -11.85
N HIS A 471 9.13 11.78 -11.59
CA HIS A 471 9.20 12.81 -10.57
C HIS A 471 8.32 14.02 -10.94
N LYS A 472 7.48 14.47 -10.01
CA LYS A 472 6.60 15.63 -10.20
C LYS A 472 7.06 16.86 -9.42
N ALA A 473 7.42 16.69 -8.15
CA ALA A 473 7.83 17.79 -7.27
C ALA A 473 8.65 17.28 -6.08
N THR A 474 9.48 18.16 -5.51
CA THR A 474 10.24 17.91 -4.27
C THR A 474 9.83 18.90 -3.20
N PHE A 475 9.43 18.40 -2.03
CA PHE A 475 9.14 19.18 -0.84
C PHE A 475 10.29 19.07 0.15
N ASN A 476 11.16 20.07 0.15
CA ASN A 476 12.36 20.09 0.97
C ASN A 476 12.04 19.95 2.47
N ALA A 477 12.80 19.10 3.17
CA ALA A 477 12.68 18.76 4.58
C ALA A 477 11.31 18.19 5.02
N LEU A 478 10.41 17.87 4.08
CA LEU A 478 9.06 17.45 4.43
C LEU A 478 9.05 16.09 5.14
N GLY A 479 9.91 15.16 4.76
CA GLY A 479 10.04 13.85 5.41
C GLY A 479 10.39 13.99 6.88
N TYR A 480 11.41 14.80 7.18
CA TYR A 480 11.84 15.10 8.54
C TYR A 480 10.74 15.83 9.34
N VAL A 481 10.14 16.87 8.75
CA VAL A 481 9.11 17.67 9.41
C VAL A 481 7.87 16.83 9.72
N GLN A 482 7.42 15.99 8.78
CA GLN A 482 6.25 15.13 8.95
C GLN A 482 6.46 14.06 10.03
N ALA A 483 7.67 13.50 10.13
CA ALA A 483 8.04 12.57 11.20
C ALA A 483 7.94 13.22 12.60
N SER A 484 8.32 14.50 12.74
CA SER A 484 8.20 15.24 14.01
C SER A 484 6.76 15.53 14.46
N LYS A 485 5.76 15.33 13.59
CA LYS A 485 4.33 15.59 13.88
C LYS A 485 3.61 14.30 14.25
N SER A 486 3.72 13.90 15.53
CA SER A 486 3.08 12.68 16.03
C SER A 486 1.55 12.70 16.02
N GLN A 487 0.94 13.89 16.02
CA GLN A 487 -0.52 14.09 15.98
C GLN A 487 -1.05 14.39 14.57
N LYS A 488 -0.25 14.17 13.52
CA LYS A 488 -0.68 14.36 12.13
C LYS A 488 -1.85 13.45 11.80
N LYS A 489 -2.82 14.01 11.10
CA LYS A 489 -3.98 13.29 10.56
C LYS A 489 -4.02 13.36 9.04
N PHE A 490 -3.82 14.55 8.48
CA PHE A 490 -3.76 14.74 7.04
C PHE A 490 -2.43 15.32 6.62
N SER A 491 -1.95 14.91 5.46
CA SER A 491 -0.83 15.51 4.75
C SER A 491 -1.24 15.66 3.28
N THR A 492 -0.98 16.82 2.68
CA THR A 492 -1.37 17.14 1.29
C THR A 492 -0.48 18.25 0.74
N CYS A 493 -0.62 18.58 -0.54
CA CYS A 493 0.00 19.77 -1.13
C CYS A 493 -0.96 20.51 -2.06
N SER A 494 -0.57 21.71 -2.47
CA SER A 494 -1.33 22.50 -3.44
C SER A 494 -1.28 21.88 -4.84
N PRO A 495 -2.28 22.14 -5.71
CA PRO A 495 -2.33 21.56 -7.05
C PRO A 495 -1.18 22.02 -7.96
N ASP A 496 -0.57 23.17 -7.66
CA ASP A 496 0.61 23.72 -8.33
C ASP A 496 1.93 23.39 -7.60
N PHE A 497 1.87 22.60 -6.54
CA PHE A 497 2.99 22.09 -5.74
C PHE A 497 3.83 23.17 -5.05
N VAL A 498 3.33 24.40 -4.95
CA VAL A 498 4.05 25.53 -4.34
C VAL A 498 4.10 25.43 -2.81
N TYR A 499 3.14 24.75 -2.18
CA TYR A 499 3.16 24.48 -0.74
C TYR A 499 2.72 23.06 -0.39
N SER A 500 3.19 22.55 0.74
CA SER A 500 2.66 21.35 1.40
C SER A 500 2.00 21.70 2.73
N ALA A 501 1.07 20.87 3.19
CA ALA A 501 0.32 21.08 4.41
C ALA A 501 0.32 19.80 5.25
N ILE A 502 0.59 19.95 6.55
CA ILE A 502 0.43 18.89 7.56
C ILE A 502 -0.62 19.37 8.56
N VAL A 503 -1.67 18.59 8.74
CA VAL A 503 -2.80 18.94 9.60
C VAL A 503 -2.87 17.95 10.75
N GLU A 504 -2.89 18.45 11.97
CA GLU A 504 -3.07 17.64 13.18
C GLU A 504 -4.56 17.31 13.38
N ASP A 505 -4.87 16.26 14.15
CA ASP A 505 -6.26 15.88 14.46
C ASP A 505 -7.04 17.04 15.13
N LYS A 506 -6.34 17.92 15.86
CA LYS A 506 -6.95 19.05 16.58
C LYS A 506 -6.32 20.39 16.22
N ARG A 507 -7.18 21.33 15.80
CA ARG A 507 -6.98 22.79 15.79
C ARG A 507 -5.86 23.36 14.92
N ARG A 508 -4.89 22.57 14.48
CA ARG A 508 -3.64 23.07 13.90
C ARG A 508 -3.41 22.52 12.51
N ALA A 509 -3.10 23.42 11.58
CA ALA A 509 -2.55 23.09 10.29
C ALA A 509 -1.25 23.86 10.08
N PHE A 510 -0.22 23.19 9.59
CA PHE A 510 1.07 23.76 9.26
C PHE A 510 1.20 23.80 7.73
N ILE A 511 1.44 24.99 7.18
CA ILE A 511 1.62 25.20 5.74
C ILE A 511 3.08 25.53 5.48
N TYR A 512 3.72 24.75 4.62
CA TYR A 512 5.13 24.85 4.27
C TYR A 512 5.27 25.27 2.80
N TRP A 513 5.74 26.48 2.57
CA TRP A 513 5.95 27.03 1.23
C TRP A 513 7.34 26.67 0.72
N GLN A 514 7.41 26.27 -0.55
CA GLN A 514 8.67 26.06 -1.23
C GLN A 514 9.48 27.37 -1.31
N SER A 515 10.81 27.23 -1.38
CA SER A 515 11.72 28.37 -1.41
C SER A 515 11.47 29.22 -2.63
N THR A 516 11.13 30.51 -2.42
CA THR A 516 11.00 31.47 -3.50
C THR A 516 12.30 32.28 -3.62
N PRO A 517 12.84 32.48 -4.85
CA PRO A 517 14.01 33.32 -5.05
C PRO A 517 13.79 34.72 -4.48
N LEU A 518 14.80 35.27 -3.82
CA LEU A 518 14.74 36.63 -3.29
C LEU A 518 15.23 37.62 -4.35
N ASP A 519 14.43 38.64 -4.64
CA ASP A 519 14.87 39.79 -5.44
C ASP A 519 15.88 40.67 -4.69
N SER A 520 15.98 40.54 -3.37
CA SER A 520 16.90 41.30 -2.50
C SER A 520 18.13 40.48 -2.09
N ASP A 521 19.31 41.12 -1.96
CA ASP A 521 20.54 40.49 -1.42
C ASP A 521 20.44 40.31 0.10
N LEU A 522 19.76 39.23 0.52
CA LEU A 522 19.63 38.84 1.93
C LEU A 522 20.83 37.97 2.29
N ARG A 523 21.56 38.32 3.36
CA ARG A 523 22.74 37.55 3.82
C ARG A 523 22.53 37.04 5.22
N ASN A 524 22.92 35.78 5.45
CA ASN A 524 22.92 35.21 6.79
C ASN A 524 23.92 36.00 7.66
N ARG A 525 23.44 36.55 8.77
CA ARG A 525 24.24 37.42 9.66
C ARG A 525 25.45 36.70 10.27
N HIS A 526 25.37 35.38 10.46
CA HIS A 526 26.42 34.58 11.08
C HIS A 526 27.44 34.06 10.07
N THR A 527 26.99 33.62 8.89
CA THR A 527 27.86 32.99 7.89
C THR A 527 28.24 33.90 6.72
N GLY A 528 27.61 35.09 6.60
CA GLY A 528 27.82 36.04 5.51
C GLY A 528 27.34 35.56 4.14
N ARG A 529 26.86 34.30 4.03
CA ARG A 529 26.39 33.71 2.78
C ARG A 529 25.09 34.36 2.31
N ARG A 530 25.01 34.60 1.01
CA ARG A 530 23.80 35.07 0.34
C ARG A 530 22.72 33.99 0.39
N VAL A 531 21.55 34.36 0.89
CA VAL A 531 20.37 33.51 0.98
C VAL A 531 19.68 33.59 -0.39
N ALA A 532 19.74 32.49 -1.14
CA ALA A 532 19.21 32.44 -2.50
C ALA A 532 17.67 32.45 -2.56
N GLY A 533 17.00 32.00 -1.48
CA GLY A 533 15.55 32.00 -1.37
C GLY A 533 15.08 31.84 0.07
N LEU A 534 13.83 32.22 0.35
CA LEU A 534 13.17 32.01 1.64
C LEU A 534 12.06 30.98 1.49
N SER A 535 12.10 29.93 2.30
CA SER A 535 10.94 29.09 2.59
C SER A 535 10.16 29.70 3.74
N LYS A 536 8.82 29.66 3.67
CA LYS A 536 7.94 30.19 4.71
C LYS A 536 7.14 29.07 5.35
N GLN A 537 6.95 29.15 6.66
CA GLN A 537 6.04 28.30 7.40
C GLN A 537 4.92 29.14 8.01
N TYR A 538 3.69 28.71 7.82
CA TYR A 538 2.52 29.28 8.50
C TYR A 538 1.89 28.25 9.43
N LEU A 539 1.48 28.71 10.61
CA LEU A 539 0.66 27.94 11.55
C LEU A 539 -0.75 28.51 11.53
N ILE A 540 -1.70 27.71 11.07
CA ILE A 540 -3.13 28.00 11.17
C ILE A 540 -3.62 27.39 12.48
N SER A 541 -4.15 28.23 13.37
CA SER A 541 -4.82 27.79 14.60
C SER A 541 -6.30 28.12 14.51
N VAL A 542 -7.12 27.09 14.38
CA VAL A 542 -8.57 27.23 14.24
C VAL A 542 -9.17 27.55 15.61
N SER A 543 -9.91 28.65 15.68
CA SER A 543 -10.56 29.15 16.88
C SER A 543 -11.94 29.72 16.54
N ASN A 544 -12.87 29.63 17.48
CA ASN A 544 -14.16 30.28 17.39
C ASN A 544 -14.10 31.65 18.04
N ARG A 545 -14.80 32.60 17.44
CA ARG A 545 -15.02 33.91 18.03
C ARG A 545 -16.40 33.88 18.69
N GLY A 546 -16.43 33.89 20.01
CA GLY A 546 -17.67 33.95 20.77
C GLY A 546 -18.42 35.26 20.53
N ASP A 547 -19.69 35.30 20.91
CA ASP A 547 -20.59 36.46 20.70
C ASP A 547 -20.06 37.75 21.35
N PHE A 548 -19.24 37.61 22.40
CA PHE A 548 -18.60 38.71 23.13
C PHE A 548 -17.16 39.00 22.67
N GLY A 549 -16.72 38.40 21.56
CA GLY A 549 -15.40 38.63 20.96
C GLY A 549 -14.26 37.81 21.57
N GLU A 550 -14.55 36.93 22.54
CA GLU A 550 -13.59 35.99 23.10
C GLU A 550 -13.17 34.96 22.04
N VAL A 551 -11.87 34.67 21.98
CA VAL A 551 -11.31 33.67 21.05
C VAL A 551 -11.17 32.37 21.83
N GLU A 552 -12.11 31.45 21.59
CA GLU A 552 -12.09 30.13 22.21
C GLU A 552 -11.55 29.08 21.24
N ALA A 553 -10.70 28.19 21.75
CA ALA A 553 -10.16 27.12 20.96
C ALA A 553 -11.24 26.05 20.69
N ILE A 554 -11.41 25.66 19.42
CA ILE A 554 -12.48 24.74 19.02
C ILE A 554 -12.21 23.35 19.62
N PRO A 555 -13.19 22.71 20.30
CA PRO A 555 -13.00 21.36 20.85
C PRO A 555 -13.01 20.27 19.76
N ASP A 556 -13.61 20.57 18.61
CA ASP A 556 -13.85 19.64 17.51
C ASP A 556 -12.58 19.17 16.79
N ASN A 557 -12.59 17.91 16.38
CA ASN A 557 -11.55 17.33 15.55
C ASN A 557 -11.70 17.80 14.10
N ILE A 558 -10.57 17.92 13.42
CA ILE A 558 -10.53 18.16 11.97
C ILE A 558 -10.84 16.83 11.28
N VAL A 559 -11.86 16.80 10.44
CA VAL A 559 -12.37 15.60 9.75
C VAL A 559 -12.25 15.69 8.23
N GLY A 560 -11.89 16.85 7.70
CA GLY A 560 -11.63 16.96 6.26
C GLY A 560 -10.74 18.14 5.91
N VAL A 561 -10.03 18.02 4.80
CA VAL A 561 -9.08 19.03 4.32
C VAL A 561 -9.12 19.13 2.81
N TYR A 562 -8.86 20.31 2.27
CA TYR A 562 -8.58 20.49 0.85
C TYR A 562 -7.56 21.60 0.65
N ALA A 563 -6.49 21.30 -0.08
CA ALA A 563 -5.48 22.27 -0.49
C ALA A 563 -5.79 22.76 -1.90
N GLY A 564 -6.30 23.99 -2.00
CA GLY A 564 -6.43 24.71 -3.27
C GLY A 564 -5.15 25.48 -3.61
N LYS A 565 -5.19 26.29 -4.66
CA LYS A 565 -4.04 27.11 -5.08
C LYS A 565 -3.78 28.27 -4.11
N ASN A 566 -4.83 29.03 -3.82
CA ASN A 566 -4.76 30.24 -2.99
C ASN A 566 -5.61 30.13 -1.72
N ILE A 567 -6.28 29.00 -1.52
CA ILE A 567 -7.22 28.80 -0.43
C ILE A 567 -7.04 27.40 0.14
N PHE A 568 -6.99 27.32 1.45
CA PHE A 568 -6.90 26.07 2.18
C PHE A 568 -8.15 25.87 3.04
N PHE A 569 -8.81 24.73 2.86
CA PHE A 569 -10.06 24.42 3.54
C PHE A 569 -9.83 23.40 4.67
N LEU A 570 -10.44 23.66 5.82
CA LEU A 570 -10.43 22.80 7.00
C LEU A 570 -11.87 22.54 7.44
N LEU A 571 -12.30 21.28 7.43
CA LEU A 571 -13.60 20.86 7.92
C LEU A 571 -13.44 20.25 9.31
N THR A 572 -14.13 20.82 10.30
CA THR A 572 -14.38 20.18 11.60
C THR A 572 -15.72 19.47 11.57
N THR A 573 -16.06 18.75 12.64
CA THR A 573 -17.38 18.12 12.80
C THR A 573 -18.55 19.11 12.73
N CYS A 574 -18.31 20.41 12.92
CA CYS A 574 -19.36 21.43 13.01
C CYS A 574 -19.24 22.57 11.98
N GLN A 575 -18.02 22.86 11.52
CA GLN A 575 -17.69 24.08 10.80
C GLN A 575 -16.69 23.83 9.67
N LEU A 576 -16.82 24.60 8.58
CA LEU A 576 -15.87 24.63 7.48
C LEU A 576 -15.16 25.99 7.50
N PHE A 577 -13.83 25.96 7.54
CA PHE A 577 -12.97 27.13 7.49
C PHE A 577 -12.30 27.23 6.12
N ALA A 578 -12.23 28.43 5.57
CA ALA A 578 -11.46 28.74 4.37
C ALA A 578 -10.37 29.75 4.76
N VAL A 579 -9.11 29.38 4.56
CA VAL A 579 -7.94 30.21 4.84
C VAL A 579 -7.34 30.65 3.52
N THR A 580 -7.30 31.95 3.29
CA THR A 580 -6.84 32.52 2.03
C THR A 580 -5.38 32.93 2.14
N PHE A 581 -4.59 32.61 1.12
CA PHE A 581 -3.20 33.02 0.99
C PHE A 581 -3.15 34.23 0.07
N ASN A 582 -2.45 35.28 0.51
CA ASN A 582 -2.24 36.50 -0.26
C ASN A 582 -0.87 36.51 -0.94
#